data_AF-A0A436G1U3-F1
#
_entry.id   AF-A0A436G1U3-F1
#
_cell.length_a   1.000
_cell.length_b   1.000
_cell.length_c   1.000
_cell.angle_alpha   90.00
_cell.angle_beta   90.00
_cell.angle_gamma   90.00
#
_symmetry.space_group_name_H-M   'P 1'
#
loop_
_entity.id
_entity.type
_entity.pdbx_description
1 polymer ?
#
loop_
_entity_poly.entity_id
_entity_poly.type
_entity_poly.pdbx_seq_one_letter_code
_entity_poly.pdbx_strand_id
1 'polypeptide(L)'
;MNDRTCIVTRKQAEPDDLIRFVVGPDSAVVPDIKRNLPGRGCWVSADRLHIDKAAAKNLFARAFKAQVVVPPDLGGMIDGLLSRHALGMLGLARKAGAISLGATKVESAVRGGLALFVLHATEASDDGVRKISQARRATVHLGGPAILAYKLFSEVELSLALG
;
A
#
# COMPACT_ATOMS: atom_id res chain seq x y z
N MET A 1 -0.02 -13.17 13.79
CA MET A 1 1.46 -13.36 13.82
C MET A 1 1.89 -13.09 15.27
N ASN A 2 3.14 -12.79 15.61
CA ASN A 2 3.40 -12.14 16.92
C ASN A 2 3.31 -10.62 16.72
N ASP A 3 2.42 -9.98 17.49
CA ASP A 3 2.23 -8.54 17.53
C ASP A 3 3.55 -7.78 17.69
N ARG A 4 3.59 -6.57 17.13
CA ARG A 4 4.73 -5.66 17.21
C ARG A 4 4.28 -4.31 17.76
N THR A 5 5.15 -3.71 18.57
CA THR A 5 4.87 -2.39 19.16
C THR A 5 5.41 -1.27 18.28
N CYS A 6 4.53 -0.37 17.86
CA CYS A 6 4.93 0.86 17.16
C CYS A 6 5.74 1.77 18.10
N ILE A 7 6.95 2.18 17.70
CA ILE A 7 7.84 3.00 18.53
C ILE A 7 7.29 4.41 18.83
N VAL A 8 6.31 4.86 18.04
CA VAL A 8 5.68 6.19 18.12
C VAL A 8 4.43 6.19 18.99
N THR A 9 3.50 5.26 18.74
CA THR A 9 2.20 5.20 19.46
C THR A 9 2.25 4.33 20.70
N ARG A 10 3.26 3.45 20.82
CA ARG A 10 3.39 2.38 21.84
C ARG A 10 2.24 1.38 21.86
N LYS A 11 1.36 1.39 20.85
CA LYS A 11 0.34 0.37 20.64
C LYS A 11 0.97 -0.88 19.99
N GLN A 12 0.42 -2.04 20.34
CA GLN A 12 0.63 -3.28 19.60
C GLN A 12 -0.27 -3.29 18.36
N ALA A 13 0.21 -3.89 17.29
CA ALA A 13 -0.56 -4.21 16.08
C ALA A 13 0.09 -5.40 15.35
N GLU A 14 -0.67 -6.03 14.47
CA GLU A 14 -0.13 -7.05 13.57
C GLU A 14 0.90 -6.40 12.62
N PRO A 15 1.93 -7.14 12.16
CA PRO A 15 2.96 -6.59 11.28
C PRO A 15 2.44 -5.95 9.99
N ASP A 16 1.24 -6.31 9.52
CA ASP A 16 0.62 -5.75 8.30
C ASP A 16 0.13 -4.30 8.46
N ASP A 17 -0.14 -3.85 9.69
CA ASP A 17 -0.46 -2.45 9.99
C ASP A 17 0.80 -1.58 10.22
N LEU A 18 1.99 -2.16 10.03
CA LEU A 18 3.27 -1.59 10.45
C LEU A 18 4.35 -1.70 9.36
N ILE A 19 5.18 -0.66 9.27
CA ILE A 19 6.39 -0.66 8.46
C ILE A 19 7.57 -1.04 9.36
N ARG A 20 8.32 -2.07 8.95
CA ARG A 20 9.59 -2.43 9.56
C ARG A 20 10.69 -1.49 9.06
N PHE A 21 11.58 -1.09 9.96
CA PHE A 21 12.80 -0.36 9.63
C PHE A 21 14.02 -1.11 10.17
N VAL A 22 15.11 -1.08 9.41
CA VAL A 22 16.43 -1.60 9.80
C VAL A 22 17.49 -0.50 9.66
N VAL A 23 18.72 -0.79 10.07
CA VAL A 23 19.89 0.09 9.87
C VAL A 23 20.78 -0.49 8.78
N GLY A 24 21.11 0.32 7.78
CA GLY A 24 22.01 -0.02 6.68
C GLY A 24 23.51 0.04 7.06
N PRO A 25 24.41 -0.41 6.18
CA PRO A 25 25.86 -0.38 6.43
C PRO A 25 26.45 1.02 6.64
N ASP A 26 25.80 2.02 6.04
CA ASP A 26 26.06 3.47 6.15
C ASP A 26 25.41 4.12 7.39
N SER A 27 24.88 3.31 8.31
CA SER A 27 24.03 3.73 9.44
C SER A 27 22.71 4.38 9.02
N ALA A 28 22.27 4.30 7.76
CA ALA A 28 21.00 4.87 7.33
C ALA A 28 19.80 4.07 7.84
N VAL A 29 18.70 4.74 8.14
CA VAL A 29 17.40 4.11 8.43
C VAL A 29 16.75 3.68 7.13
N VAL A 30 16.58 2.37 6.94
CA VAL A 30 16.05 1.77 5.71
C VAL A 30 14.66 1.17 5.96
N PRO A 31 13.62 1.56 5.18
CA PRO A 31 12.32 0.87 5.19
C PRO A 31 12.42 -0.53 4.61
N ASP A 32 12.00 -1.54 5.37
CA ASP A 32 11.99 -2.94 4.97
C ASP A 32 10.56 -3.41 4.67
N ILE A 33 10.04 -2.97 3.52
CA ILE A 33 8.67 -3.25 3.06
C ILE A 33 8.42 -4.77 2.94
N LYS A 34 9.43 -5.54 2.52
CA LYS A 34 9.33 -7.00 2.35
C LYS A 34 9.65 -7.79 3.62
N ARG A 35 10.04 -7.11 4.71
CA ARG A 35 10.42 -7.68 6.02
C ARG A 35 11.55 -8.72 5.93
N ASN A 36 12.42 -8.61 4.92
CA ASN A 36 13.43 -9.62 4.59
C ASN A 36 14.87 -9.13 4.77
N LEU A 37 15.10 -7.90 5.23
CA LEU A 37 16.45 -7.40 5.49
C LEU A 37 17.01 -7.93 6.83
N PRO A 38 18.31 -8.25 6.91
CA PRO A 38 18.93 -8.77 8.13
C PRO A 38 19.01 -7.71 9.25
N GLY A 39 19.35 -8.15 10.46
CA GLY A 39 19.66 -7.28 11.59
C GLY A 39 18.46 -6.86 12.47
N ARG A 40 18.74 -6.04 13.49
CA ARG A 40 17.73 -5.52 14.42
C ARG A 40 16.75 -4.61 13.68
N GLY A 41 15.47 -4.97 13.71
CA GLY A 41 14.40 -4.11 13.20
C GLY A 41 13.66 -3.35 14.31
N CYS A 42 13.09 -2.21 13.97
CA CYS A 42 12.02 -1.56 14.74
C CYS A 42 10.79 -1.33 13.86
N TRP A 43 9.67 -0.90 14.45
CA TRP A 43 8.37 -0.83 13.78
C TRP A 43 7.70 0.52 14.02
N VAL A 44 7.12 1.08 12.96
CA VAL A 44 6.24 2.27 13.00
C VAL A 44 4.92 1.89 12.34
N SER A 45 3.80 2.45 12.78
CA SER A 45 2.52 2.30 12.08
C SER A 45 2.63 2.77 10.63
N ALA A 46 1.92 2.12 9.71
CA ALA A 46 1.89 2.45 8.29
C ALA A 46 1.10 3.76 8.01
N ASP A 47 1.58 4.85 8.59
CA ASP A 47 0.96 6.17 8.63
C ASP A 47 2.05 7.24 8.52
N ARG A 48 1.89 8.17 7.57
CA ARG A 48 2.86 9.22 7.25
C ARG A 48 3.20 10.10 8.45
N LEU A 49 2.21 10.49 9.25
CA LEU A 49 2.40 11.34 10.43
C LEU A 49 3.21 10.61 11.52
N HIS A 50 3.02 9.29 11.68
CA HIS A 50 3.83 8.49 12.59
C HIS A 50 5.28 8.35 12.09
N ILE A 51 5.50 8.12 10.80
CA ILE A 51 6.84 8.03 10.19
C ILE A 51 7.60 9.36 10.34
N ASP A 52 6.98 10.47 9.98
CA ASP A 52 7.58 11.80 10.06
C ASP A 52 7.86 12.20 11.52
N LYS A 53 6.98 11.82 12.46
CA LYS A 53 7.21 11.97 13.90
C LYS A 53 8.35 11.07 14.42
N ALA A 54 8.55 9.89 13.85
CA ALA A 54 9.66 9.00 14.21
C ALA A 54 11.02 9.60 13.81
N ALA A 55 11.08 10.21 12.62
CA ALA A 55 12.23 10.98 12.14
C ALA A 55 12.46 12.22 13.03
N ALA A 56 11.49 13.14 13.09
CA ALA A 56 11.62 14.45 13.73
C ALA A 56 11.87 14.40 15.26
N LYS A 57 11.48 13.31 15.93
CA LYS A 57 11.75 13.10 17.37
C LYS A 57 12.93 12.17 17.65
N ASN A 58 13.75 11.83 16.66
CA ASN A 58 14.89 10.92 16.79
C ASN A 58 14.50 9.63 17.55
N LEU A 59 13.40 9.00 17.13
CA LEU A 59 12.91 7.75 17.73
C LEU A 59 13.66 6.53 17.18
N PHE A 60 14.16 6.59 15.93
CA PHE A 60 14.96 5.53 15.33
C PHE A 60 16.27 5.26 16.09
N ALA A 61 17.08 6.28 16.38
CA ALA A 61 18.33 6.09 17.14
C ALA A 61 18.08 5.42 18.50
N ARG A 62 17.01 5.85 19.19
CA ARG A 62 16.58 5.27 20.48
C ARG A 62 16.09 3.83 20.36
N ALA A 63 15.38 3.48 19.28
CA ALA A 63 14.90 2.13 19.03
C ALA A 63 16.03 1.16 18.67
N PHE A 64 16.98 1.59 17.83
CA PHE A 64 18.13 0.78 17.44
C PHE A 64 19.22 0.70 18.52
N LYS A 65 19.29 1.71 19.42
CA LYS A 65 20.34 1.94 20.42
C LYS A 65 21.70 2.28 19.78
N ALA A 66 21.67 3.07 18.71
CA ALA A 66 22.84 3.51 17.94
C ALA A 66 22.57 4.89 17.33
N GLN A 67 23.62 5.61 16.94
CA GLN A 67 23.45 6.75 16.03
C GLN A 67 23.03 6.22 14.65
N VAL A 68 22.09 6.92 14.00
CA VAL A 68 21.57 6.55 12.67
C VAL A 68 21.31 7.81 11.84
N VAL A 69 21.47 7.69 10.53
CA VAL A 69 21.13 8.74 9.57
C VAL A 69 19.69 8.50 9.10
N VAL A 70 18.80 9.47 9.28
CA VAL A 70 17.44 9.39 8.74
C VAL A 70 17.42 10.10 7.39
N PRO A 71 17.01 9.43 6.28
CA PRO A 71 16.84 10.08 4.98
C PRO A 71 15.92 11.32 5.08
N PRO A 72 16.28 12.48 4.48
CA PRO A 72 15.49 13.72 4.61
C PRO A 72 14.03 13.61 4.16
N ASP A 73 13.76 12.80 3.12
CA ASP A 73 12.41 12.44 2.68
C ASP A 73 12.14 10.94 2.85
N LEU A 74 12.30 10.45 4.08
CA LEU A 74 11.98 9.05 4.42
C LEU A 74 10.53 8.69 4.05
N GLY A 75 9.60 9.64 4.19
CA GLY A 75 8.19 9.44 3.83
C GLY A 75 7.99 9.22 2.33
N GLY A 76 8.49 10.12 1.47
CA GLY A 76 8.38 9.94 0.01
C GLY A 76 9.16 8.73 -0.51
N MET A 77 10.27 8.37 0.14
CA MET A 77 10.97 7.11 -0.12
C MET A 77 10.06 5.89 0.14
N ILE A 78 9.29 5.89 1.23
CA ILE A 78 8.34 4.83 1.57
C ILE A 78 7.17 4.80 0.58
N ASP A 79 6.58 5.96 0.28
CA ASP A 79 5.46 6.07 -0.66
C ASP A 79 5.87 5.47 -2.03
N GLY A 80 7.04 5.84 -2.55
CA GLY A 80 7.58 5.29 -3.78
C GLY A 80 7.94 3.79 -3.72
N LEU A 81 8.35 3.27 -2.56
CA LEU A 81 8.60 1.83 -2.37
C LEU A 81 7.30 1.01 -2.33
N LEU A 82 6.27 1.52 -1.64
CA LEU A 82 4.95 0.90 -1.55
C LEU A 82 4.27 0.88 -2.92
N SER A 83 4.26 2.01 -3.65
CA SER A 83 3.69 2.07 -5.00
C SER A 83 4.37 1.09 -5.96
N ARG A 84 5.70 1.05 -6.00
CA ARG A 84 6.44 0.07 -6.82
C ARG A 84 6.13 -1.38 -6.42
N HIS A 85 5.96 -1.67 -5.12
CA HIS A 85 5.64 -3.02 -4.66
C HIS A 85 4.23 -3.44 -5.09
N ALA A 86 3.24 -2.57 -4.90
CA ALA A 86 1.85 -2.81 -5.27
C ALA A 86 1.68 -2.94 -6.80
N LEU A 87 2.28 -2.06 -7.60
CA LEU A 87 2.29 -2.15 -9.06
C LEU A 87 2.95 -3.46 -9.54
N GLY A 88 4.07 -3.87 -8.93
CA GLY A 88 4.70 -5.16 -9.22
C GLY A 88 3.78 -6.36 -8.92
N MET A 89 3.02 -6.31 -7.83
CA MET A 89 2.01 -7.33 -7.49
C MET A 89 0.84 -7.34 -8.49
N LEU A 90 0.37 -6.18 -8.96
CA LEU A 90 -0.67 -6.10 -9.99
C LEU A 90 -0.20 -6.74 -11.31
N GLY A 91 1.06 -6.51 -11.71
CA GLY A 91 1.64 -7.17 -12.88
C GLY A 91 1.72 -8.70 -12.76
N LEU A 92 2.04 -9.22 -11.57
CA LEU A 92 1.99 -10.66 -11.29
C LEU A 92 0.55 -11.20 -11.33
N ALA A 93 -0.40 -10.49 -10.73
CA ALA A 93 -1.82 -10.87 -10.74
C ALA A 93 -2.43 -10.88 -12.16
N ARG A 94 -2.06 -9.94 -13.05
CA ARG A 94 -2.47 -10.01 -14.47
C ARG A 94 -1.85 -11.20 -15.19
N LYS A 95 -0.57 -11.52 -14.95
CA LYS A 95 0.08 -12.72 -15.52
C LYS A 95 -0.58 -14.02 -15.06
N ALA A 96 -1.13 -14.04 -13.84
CA ALA A 96 -1.93 -15.14 -13.31
C ALA A 96 -3.41 -15.16 -13.81
N GLY A 97 -3.81 -14.24 -14.69
CA GLY A 97 -5.18 -14.14 -15.20
C GLY A 97 -6.21 -13.54 -14.21
N ALA A 98 -5.77 -13.04 -13.06
CA ALA A 98 -6.65 -12.59 -11.97
C ALA A 98 -7.17 -11.14 -12.10
N ILE A 99 -6.80 -10.41 -13.17
CA ILE A 99 -7.21 -9.02 -13.38
C ILE A 99 -8.13 -8.89 -14.60
N SER A 100 -9.33 -8.33 -14.38
CA SER A 100 -10.25 -7.91 -15.44
C SER A 100 -9.93 -6.47 -15.89
N LEU A 101 -9.77 -6.27 -17.20
CA LEU A 101 -9.45 -4.97 -17.82
C LEU A 101 -10.52 -4.55 -18.84
N GLY A 102 -10.71 -3.23 -18.97
CA GLY A 102 -11.71 -2.61 -19.85
C GLY A 102 -13.09 -2.52 -19.21
N ALA A 103 -13.78 -1.39 -19.43
CA ALA A 103 -14.99 -1.00 -18.70
C ALA A 103 -16.08 -2.08 -18.67
N THR A 104 -16.35 -2.75 -19.80
CA THR A 104 -17.38 -3.80 -19.90
C THR A 104 -17.05 -5.04 -19.08
N LYS A 105 -15.79 -5.51 -19.09
CA LYS A 105 -15.36 -6.68 -18.30
C LYS A 105 -15.34 -6.36 -16.81
N VAL A 106 -14.83 -5.18 -16.44
CA VAL A 106 -14.85 -4.68 -15.05
C VAL A 106 -16.27 -4.55 -14.53
N GLU A 107 -17.19 -3.96 -15.31
CA GLU A 107 -18.61 -3.87 -14.93
C GLU A 107 -19.25 -5.25 -14.75
N SER A 108 -18.98 -6.20 -15.64
CA SER A 108 -19.49 -7.58 -15.53
C SER A 108 -18.97 -8.30 -14.29
N ALA A 109 -17.66 -8.21 -14.01
CA ALA A 109 -17.06 -8.81 -12.81
C ALA A 109 -17.57 -8.18 -11.51
N VAL A 110 -17.84 -6.86 -11.51
CA VAL A 110 -18.48 -6.16 -10.38
C VAL A 110 -19.92 -6.63 -10.19
N ARG A 111 -20.75 -6.62 -11.25
CA ARG A 111 -22.17 -7.02 -11.17
C ARG A 111 -22.36 -8.49 -10.81
N GLY A 112 -21.42 -9.35 -11.21
CA GLY A 112 -21.39 -10.76 -10.81
C GLY A 112 -20.88 -11.02 -9.39
N GLY A 113 -20.47 -9.99 -8.64
CA GLY A 113 -19.92 -10.15 -7.29
C GLY A 113 -18.52 -10.79 -7.24
N LEU A 114 -17.81 -10.88 -8.37
CA LEU A 114 -16.55 -11.61 -8.51
C LEU A 114 -15.30 -10.76 -8.24
N ALA A 115 -15.43 -9.43 -8.32
CA ALA A 115 -14.30 -8.52 -8.12
C ALA A 115 -14.02 -8.28 -6.63
N LEU A 116 -12.78 -8.50 -6.18
CA LEU A 116 -12.34 -8.18 -4.82
C LEU A 116 -12.35 -6.66 -4.55
N PHE A 117 -11.87 -5.89 -5.53
CA PHE A 117 -11.91 -4.42 -5.56
C PHE A 117 -11.87 -3.92 -7.01
N VAL A 118 -12.09 -2.62 -7.18
CA VAL A 118 -11.89 -1.89 -8.44
C VAL A 118 -10.72 -0.92 -8.28
N LEU A 119 -9.83 -0.88 -9.26
CA LEU A 119 -8.87 0.22 -9.42
C LEU A 119 -9.29 1.12 -10.58
N HIS A 120 -9.26 2.41 -10.32
CA HIS A 120 -9.34 3.46 -11.33
C HIS A 120 -7.99 4.18 -11.41
N ALA A 121 -7.59 4.60 -12.60
CA ALA A 121 -6.53 5.59 -12.75
C ALA A 121 -6.93 6.89 -12.01
N THR A 122 -5.96 7.65 -11.51
CA THR A 122 -6.22 8.99 -10.95
C THR A 122 -6.96 9.88 -11.96
N GLU A 123 -6.56 9.80 -13.22
CA GLU A 123 -7.11 10.52 -14.38
C GLU A 123 -8.42 9.93 -14.91
N ALA A 124 -8.90 8.79 -14.38
CA ALA A 124 -10.09 8.13 -14.90
C ALA A 124 -11.33 9.05 -14.86
N SER A 125 -11.99 9.19 -16.01
CA SER A 125 -13.11 10.12 -16.21
C SER A 125 -14.27 9.88 -15.26
N ASP A 126 -14.94 10.96 -14.88
CA ASP A 126 -16.05 10.93 -13.93
C ASP A 126 -17.20 10.02 -14.39
N ASP A 127 -17.48 9.95 -15.69
CA ASP A 127 -18.50 9.04 -16.21
C ASP A 127 -18.13 7.56 -16.04
N GLY A 128 -16.87 7.20 -16.32
CA GLY A 128 -16.37 5.84 -16.11
C GLY A 128 -16.41 5.44 -14.63
N VAL A 129 -16.00 6.35 -13.73
CA VAL A 129 -16.05 6.17 -12.28
C VAL A 129 -17.51 6.05 -11.79
N ARG A 130 -18.40 6.91 -12.29
CA ARG A 130 -19.84 6.92 -12.00
C ARG A 130 -20.50 5.61 -12.39
N LYS A 131 -20.24 5.12 -13.62
CA LYS A 131 -20.81 3.88 -14.15
C LYS A 131 -20.43 2.65 -13.29
N ILE A 132 -19.15 2.50 -12.96
CA ILE A 132 -18.70 1.39 -12.12
C ILE A 132 -19.16 1.56 -10.66
N SER A 133 -19.26 2.78 -10.14
CA SER A 133 -19.83 3.06 -8.82
C SER A 133 -21.32 2.68 -8.73
N GLN A 134 -22.10 2.90 -9.79
CA GLN A 134 -23.48 2.43 -9.88
C GLN A 134 -23.56 0.90 -9.92
N ALA A 135 -22.70 0.23 -10.68
CA ALA A 135 -22.62 -1.23 -10.69
C ALA A 135 -22.30 -1.81 -9.30
N ARG A 136 -21.34 -1.22 -8.56
CA ARG A 136 -21.01 -1.60 -7.18
C ARG A 136 -22.21 -1.43 -6.23
N ARG A 137 -22.90 -0.28 -6.28
CA ARG A 137 -24.09 -0.02 -5.45
C ARG A 137 -25.24 -0.97 -5.76
N ALA A 138 -25.49 -1.25 -7.05
CA ALA A 138 -26.52 -2.20 -7.48
C ALA A 138 -26.21 -3.63 -7.01
N THR A 139 -24.93 -4.02 -7.04
CA THR A 139 -24.48 -5.35 -6.56
C THR A 139 -24.84 -5.53 -5.08
N VAL A 140 -24.53 -4.55 -4.23
CA VAL A 140 -24.91 -4.57 -2.80
C VAL A 140 -26.43 -4.57 -2.61
N HIS A 141 -27.17 -3.76 -3.38
CA HIS A 141 -28.63 -3.70 -3.29
C HIS A 141 -29.32 -5.04 -3.64
N LEU A 142 -28.70 -5.84 -4.51
CA LEU A 142 -29.15 -7.18 -4.89
C LEU A 142 -28.61 -8.30 -3.96
N GLY A 143 -28.04 -7.94 -2.81
CA GLY A 143 -27.51 -8.91 -1.83
C GLY A 143 -26.09 -9.43 -2.13
N GLY A 144 -25.41 -8.87 -3.14
CA GLY A 144 -24.01 -9.16 -3.45
C GLY A 144 -23.00 -8.45 -2.53
N PRO A 145 -21.71 -8.73 -2.69
CA PRO A 145 -20.66 -8.23 -1.79
C PRO A 145 -20.41 -6.72 -1.91
N ALA A 146 -19.94 -6.13 -0.81
CA ALA A 146 -19.46 -4.75 -0.77
C ALA A 146 -18.04 -4.64 -1.37
N ILE A 147 -17.97 -4.53 -2.69
CA ILE A 147 -16.73 -4.37 -3.46
C ILE A 147 -16.17 -2.95 -3.21
N LEU A 148 -14.89 -2.81 -2.85
CA LEU A 148 -14.23 -1.51 -2.66
C LEU A 148 -13.72 -0.92 -4.00
N ALA A 149 -13.46 0.39 -4.05
CA ALA A 149 -12.87 1.03 -5.22
C ALA A 149 -11.86 2.10 -4.80
N TYR A 150 -10.73 2.19 -5.51
CA TYR A 150 -9.64 3.10 -5.18
C TYR A 150 -9.10 3.82 -6.44
N LYS A 151 -8.58 5.04 -6.23
CA LYS A 151 -7.75 5.81 -7.18
C LYS A 151 -6.38 6.01 -6.52
N LEU A 152 -5.41 5.17 -6.86
CA LEU A 152 -4.08 5.15 -6.20
C LEU A 152 -2.90 5.38 -7.16
N PHE A 153 -3.11 5.14 -8.45
CA PHE A 153 -2.05 5.12 -9.46
C PHE A 153 -2.52 5.85 -10.70
N SER A 154 -1.59 6.47 -11.42
CA SER A 154 -1.84 7.09 -12.71
C SER A 154 -2.15 6.06 -13.81
N GLU A 155 -2.78 6.52 -14.89
CA GLU A 155 -3.00 5.74 -16.10
C GLU A 155 -1.67 5.20 -16.66
N VAL A 156 -0.58 5.98 -16.58
CA VAL A 156 0.76 5.58 -17.01
C VAL A 156 1.31 4.44 -16.15
N GLU A 157 1.21 4.55 -14.83
CA GLU A 157 1.66 3.51 -13.90
C GLU A 157 0.85 2.21 -14.06
N LEU A 158 -0.47 2.31 -14.17
CA LEU A 158 -1.33 1.14 -14.40
C LEU A 158 -1.04 0.49 -15.76
N SER A 159 -0.90 1.28 -16.82
CA SER A 159 -0.56 0.78 -18.16
C SER A 159 0.80 0.09 -18.19
N LEU A 160 1.80 0.65 -17.50
CA LEU A 160 3.13 0.02 -17.39
C LEU A 160 3.11 -1.26 -16.55
N ALA A 161 2.41 -1.26 -15.42
CA ALA A 161 2.36 -2.41 -14.51
C ALA A 161 1.58 -3.60 -15.10
N LEU A 162 0.59 -3.31 -15.94
CA LEU A 162 -0.26 -4.32 -16.55
C LEU A 162 0.27 -4.73 -17.95
N GLY A 163 0.80 -3.79 -18.73
CA GLY A 163 1.19 -3.99 -20.14
C GLY A 163 -0.01 -4.22 -21.04
#